data_AF-A0A7C1M1D9-F1
#
_entry.id   AF-A0A7C1M1D9-F1
#
_cell.length_a   1.000
_cell.length_b   1.000
_cell.length_c   1.000
_cell.angle_alpha   90.00
_cell.angle_beta   90.00
_cell.angle_gamma   90.00
#
_symmetry.space_group_name_H-M   'P 1'
#
loop_
_entity.id
_entity.type
_entity.pdbx_description
1 polymer ?
#
loop_
_entity_poly.entity_id
_entity_poly.type
_entity_poly.pdbx_seq_one_letter_code
_entity_poly.pdbx_strand_id
1 'polypeptide(L)'
;MRFNGVNIPQGAAITNAYIQFQAEESHSGTTSLTIQGQDIDNAPTFSSSSRNISSRARTTAFVPWNPVPWTTGEAGPDQQTPDIASIIQQIVSRQYWSSGNSLVIIITGTGERSAESYDGRPSGAPLLHVEYNSQ
;
A
#
# COMPACT_ATOMS: atom_id res chain seq x y z
N MET A 1 -1.65 -2.20 -5.52
CA MET A 1 -0.72 -1.11 -5.92
C MET A 1 0.71 -1.64 -5.94
N ARG A 2 1.57 -1.15 -6.84
CA ARG A 2 3.00 -1.50 -6.89
C ARG A 2 3.84 -0.23 -6.78
N PHE A 3 4.75 -0.19 -5.81
CA PHE A 3 5.68 0.91 -5.58
C PHE A 3 7.08 0.47 -6.00
N ASN A 4 7.72 1.23 -6.88
CA ASN A 4 8.99 0.87 -7.50
C ASN A 4 10.14 1.64 -6.87
N GLY A 5 11.36 1.08 -6.87
CA GLY A 5 12.54 1.81 -6.42
C GLY A 5 12.47 2.18 -4.95
N VAL A 6 11.99 1.26 -4.10
CA VAL A 6 11.82 1.55 -2.67
C VAL A 6 13.18 1.53 -2.00
N ASN A 7 13.70 2.72 -1.72
CA ASN A 7 15.07 2.94 -1.25
C ASN A 7 15.24 2.71 0.26
N ILE A 8 14.77 1.57 0.75
CA ILE A 8 14.87 1.17 2.16
C ILE A 8 15.95 0.08 2.28
N PRO A 9 16.99 0.27 3.12
CA PRO A 9 17.97 -0.78 3.40
C PRO A 9 17.33 -2.04 3.95
N GLN A 10 17.95 -3.19 3.68
CA GLN A 10 17.52 -4.45 4.26
C GLN A 10 17.55 -4.38 5.79
N GLY A 11 16.45 -4.82 6.42
CA GLY A 11 16.32 -4.87 7.86
C GLY A 11 16.27 -3.50 8.55
N ALA A 12 16.15 -2.39 7.81
CA ALA A 12 15.92 -1.08 8.43
C ALA A 12 14.68 -1.12 9.32
N ALA A 13 14.75 -0.49 10.49
CA ALA A 13 13.66 -0.43 11.44
C ALA A 13 12.64 0.61 10.96
N ILE A 14 11.46 0.14 10.53
CA ILE A 14 10.35 0.99 10.10
C ILE A 14 9.63 1.52 11.33
N THR A 15 9.57 2.85 11.47
CA THR A 15 8.96 3.52 12.61
C THR A 15 7.53 3.96 12.35
N ASN A 16 7.18 4.21 11.09
CA ASN A 16 5.84 4.56 10.64
C ASN A 16 5.74 4.31 9.12
N ALA A 17 4.60 3.86 8.63
CA ALA A 17 4.34 3.83 7.20
C ALA A 17 2.84 3.97 6.89
N TYR A 18 2.48 4.67 5.82
CA TYR A 18 1.09 4.78 5.37
C TYR A 18 1.03 5.03 3.86
N ILE A 19 -0.14 4.78 3.26
CA ILE A 19 -0.44 5.22 1.90
C ILE A 19 -1.34 6.44 1.97
N GLN A 20 -0.93 7.52 1.33
CA GLN A 20 -1.79 8.67 1.07
C GLN A 20 -2.54 8.45 -0.25
N PHE A 21 -3.87 8.59 -0.20
CA PHE A 21 -4.73 8.62 -1.38
C PHE A 21 -5.26 10.03 -1.66
N GLN A 22 -5.66 10.28 -2.90
CA GLN A 22 -6.60 11.34 -3.24
C GLN A 22 -7.91 10.69 -3.71
N ALA A 23 -9.05 11.17 -3.21
CA ALA A 23 -10.36 10.69 -3.60
C ALA A 23 -10.69 11.09 -5.04
N GLU A 24 -11.00 10.11 -5.89
CA GLU A 24 -11.49 10.33 -7.25
C GLU A 24 -13.00 10.62 -7.25
N GLU A 25 -13.74 9.93 -6.38
CA GLU A 25 -15.19 10.02 -6.27
C GLU A 25 -15.64 10.14 -4.83
N SER A 26 -16.84 10.70 -4.64
CA SER A 26 -17.47 10.79 -3.33
C SER A 26 -18.18 9.48 -2.99
N HIS A 27 -17.77 8.84 -1.90
CA HIS A 27 -18.34 7.58 -1.42
C HIS A 27 -18.59 7.63 0.08
N SER A 28 -19.78 7.23 0.51
CA SER A 28 -20.22 7.26 1.91
C SER A 28 -20.62 5.90 2.49
N GLY A 29 -20.61 4.85 1.66
CA GLY A 29 -20.92 3.49 2.10
C GLY A 29 -19.94 2.99 3.17
N THR A 30 -20.46 2.22 4.14
CA THR A 30 -19.64 1.53 5.14
C THR A 30 -18.60 0.68 4.45
N THR A 31 -17.33 0.88 4.82
CA THR A 31 -16.19 0.24 4.17
C THR A 31 -15.31 -0.44 5.23
N SER A 32 -14.94 -1.68 4.94
CA SER A 32 -14.12 -2.51 5.83
C SER A 32 -13.09 -3.26 5.01
N LEU A 33 -11.84 -2.86 5.18
CA LEU A 33 -10.72 -3.31 4.38
C LEU A 33 -9.66 -3.96 5.25
N THR A 34 -8.86 -4.82 4.61
CA THR A 34 -7.67 -5.43 5.15
C THR A 34 -6.53 -5.12 4.21
N ILE A 35 -5.46 -4.55 4.77
CA ILE A 35 -4.23 -4.20 4.06
C ILE A 35 -3.20 -5.28 4.34
N GLN A 36 -2.58 -5.78 3.27
CA GLN A 36 -1.46 -6.72 3.31
C GLN A 36 -0.43 -6.34 2.25
N GLY A 37 0.79 -6.84 2.40
CA GLY A 37 1.82 -6.76 1.38
C GLY A 37 1.90 -8.05 0.59
N GLN A 38 2.52 -8.02 -0.59
CA GLN A 38 3.00 -9.24 -1.23
C GLN A 38 4.24 -9.73 -0.50
N ASP A 39 4.27 -11.00 -0.09
CA ASP A 39 5.39 -11.59 0.63
C ASP A 39 6.49 -12.08 -0.34
N ILE A 40 7.25 -11.12 -0.89
CA ILE A 40 8.36 -11.37 -1.81
C ILE A 40 9.42 -10.27 -1.70
N ASP A 41 10.67 -10.59 -2.04
CA ASP A 41 11.79 -9.65 -1.95
C ASP A 41 11.72 -8.52 -2.99
N ASN A 42 11.36 -8.83 -4.24
CA ASN A 42 11.17 -7.84 -5.30
C ASN A 42 9.91 -8.16 -6.08
N ALA A 43 8.87 -7.33 -5.91
CA ALA A 43 7.58 -7.59 -6.51
C ALA A 43 7.63 -7.44 -8.04
N PRO A 44 7.29 -8.49 -8.81
CA PRO A 44 7.23 -8.39 -10.27
C PRO A 44 6.09 -7.46 -10.70
N THR A 45 6.19 -6.95 -11.93
CA THR A 45 5.10 -6.20 -12.58
C THR A 45 3.81 -7.02 -12.61
N PHE A 46 2.67 -6.33 -12.67
CA PHE A 46 1.40 -7.01 -12.90
C PHE A 46 1.31 -7.48 -14.35
N SER A 47 0.67 -8.62 -14.58
CA SER A 47 0.33 -9.13 -15.90
C SER A 47 -1.18 -9.25 -16.06
N SER A 48 -1.64 -9.38 -17.31
CA SER A 48 -3.05 -9.62 -17.64
C SER A 48 -3.54 -11.04 -17.35
N SER A 49 -2.71 -11.89 -16.74
CA SER A 49 -3.09 -13.26 -16.39
C SER A 49 -4.15 -13.27 -15.28
N SER A 50 -5.14 -14.16 -15.40
CA SER A 50 -6.18 -14.33 -14.37
C SER A 50 -5.56 -14.51 -12.99
N ARG A 51 -6.12 -13.77 -12.02
CA ARG A 51 -5.71 -13.80 -10.59
C ARG A 51 -4.28 -13.32 -10.32
N ASN A 52 -3.62 -12.61 -11.25
CA ASN A 52 -2.23 -12.14 -11.06
C ASN A 52 -1.99 -11.34 -9.76
N ILE A 53 -3.04 -10.71 -9.21
CA ILE A 53 -2.99 -10.03 -7.91
C ILE A 53 -3.46 -10.96 -6.78
N SER A 54 -4.63 -11.59 -6.93
CA SER A 54 -5.27 -12.34 -5.85
C SER A 54 -4.58 -13.65 -5.48
N SER A 55 -3.77 -14.23 -6.38
CA SER A 55 -2.99 -15.44 -6.09
C SER A 55 -1.61 -15.17 -5.48
N ARG A 56 -1.18 -13.90 -5.38
CA ARG A 56 0.12 -13.56 -4.80
C ARG A 56 0.15 -13.92 -3.31
N ALA A 57 1.22 -14.60 -2.88
CA ALA A 57 1.49 -14.83 -1.47
C ALA A 57 1.52 -13.50 -0.71
N ARG A 58 0.88 -13.47 0.46
CA ARG A 58 0.70 -12.25 1.24
C ARG A 58 1.49 -12.32 2.54
N THR A 59 1.83 -11.16 3.06
CA THR A 59 2.39 -11.04 4.41
C THR A 59 1.45 -11.66 5.44
N THR A 60 2.02 -12.20 6.51
CA THR A 60 1.25 -12.64 7.69
C THR A 60 0.83 -11.44 8.51
N ALA A 61 1.66 -10.38 8.54
CA ALA A 61 1.26 -9.06 9.00
C ALA A 61 0.12 -8.51 8.12
N PHE A 62 -0.89 -7.97 8.77
CA PHE A 62 -2.02 -7.29 8.13
C PHE A 62 -2.51 -6.16 9.03
N VAL A 63 -3.16 -5.18 8.43
CA VAL A 63 -3.75 -4.03 9.15
C VAL A 63 -5.20 -3.87 8.70
N PRO A 64 -6.19 -3.89 9.62
CA PRO A 64 -7.57 -3.55 9.28
C PRO A 64 -7.69 -2.04 9.04
N TRP A 65 -8.55 -1.66 8.11
CA TRP A 65 -8.83 -0.26 7.78
C TRP A 65 -10.30 -0.04 7.50
N ASN A 66 -10.90 0.89 8.25
CA ASN A 66 -12.29 1.31 8.09
C ASN A 66 -12.32 2.80 7.72
N PRO A 67 -12.08 3.16 6.44
CA PRO A 67 -12.03 4.56 6.03
C PRO A 67 -13.39 5.23 6.23
N VAL A 68 -13.36 6.46 6.74
CA VAL A 68 -14.53 7.34 6.78
C VAL A 68 -14.99 7.68 5.36
N PRO A 69 -16.21 8.21 5.16
CA PRO A 69 -16.64 8.74 3.87
C PRO A 69 -15.63 9.69 3.26
N TRP A 70 -15.44 9.63 1.94
CA TRP A 70 -14.58 10.55 1.21
C TRP A 70 -15.41 11.45 0.30
N THR A 71 -14.97 12.69 0.15
CA THR A 71 -15.46 13.62 -0.87
C THR A 71 -14.45 13.71 -2.01
N THR A 72 -14.94 13.76 -3.25
CA THR A 72 -14.12 13.96 -4.45
C THR A 72 -13.07 15.06 -4.26
N GLY A 73 -11.81 14.76 -4.56
CA GLY A 73 -10.68 15.68 -4.48
C GLY A 73 -9.99 15.76 -3.13
N GLU A 74 -10.57 15.22 -2.04
CA GLU A 74 -9.93 15.17 -0.73
C GLU A 74 -8.64 14.32 -0.76
N ALA A 75 -7.60 14.80 -0.07
CA ALA A 75 -6.32 14.12 0.10
C ALA A 75 -5.74 14.44 1.48
N GLY A 76 -6.59 14.41 2.51
CA GLY A 76 -6.23 14.70 3.89
C GLY A 76 -5.87 13.45 4.69
N PRO A 77 -5.74 13.59 6.02
CA PRO A 77 -5.50 12.46 6.94
C PRO A 77 -6.55 11.35 6.84
N ASP A 78 -7.81 11.68 6.52
CA ASP A 78 -8.90 10.71 6.35
C ASP A 78 -8.73 9.81 5.10
N GLN A 79 -7.88 10.22 4.16
CA GLN A 79 -7.46 9.46 2.98
C GLN A 79 -6.10 8.76 3.18
N GLN A 80 -5.61 8.69 4.42
CA GLN A 80 -4.44 7.87 4.76
C GLN A 80 -4.88 6.49 5.23
N THR A 81 -4.07 5.48 4.94
CA THR A 81 -4.17 4.21 5.66
C THR A 81 -3.75 4.41 7.13
N PRO A 82 -4.16 3.52 8.05
CA PRO A 82 -3.51 3.41 9.34
C PRO A 82 -2.03 3.03 9.15
N ASP A 83 -1.28 3.03 10.24
CA ASP A 83 0.13 2.62 10.21
C ASP A 83 0.28 1.18 9.71
N ILE A 84 0.95 1.02 8.57
CA ILE A 84 1.28 -0.24 7.92
C ILE A 84 2.75 -0.64 8.12
N ALA A 85 3.47 -0.03 9.06
CA ALA A 85 4.87 -0.31 9.34
C ALA A 85 5.16 -1.81 9.51
N SER A 86 4.28 -2.56 10.18
CA SER A 86 4.45 -4.01 10.37
C SER A 86 4.47 -4.82 9.07
N ILE A 87 3.69 -4.40 8.07
CA ILE A 87 3.64 -5.01 6.74
C ILE A 87 4.92 -4.70 5.98
N ILE A 88 5.35 -3.44 5.98
CA ILE A 88 6.58 -3.01 5.31
C ILE A 88 7.78 -3.68 5.97
N GLN A 89 7.83 -3.70 7.30
CA GLN A 89 8.88 -4.33 8.08
C GLN A 89 9.04 -5.81 7.71
N GLN A 90 7.93 -6.56 7.62
CA GLN A 90 8.01 -7.96 7.23
C GLN A 90 8.72 -8.14 5.88
N ILE A 91 8.45 -7.28 4.90
CA ILE A 91 9.02 -7.41 3.55
C ILE A 91 10.48 -6.96 3.53
N VAL A 92 10.81 -5.81 4.12
CA VAL A 92 12.19 -5.28 4.09
C VAL A 92 13.16 -6.07 4.97
N SER A 93 12.65 -6.84 5.93
CA SER A 93 13.45 -7.77 6.75
C SER A 93 13.75 -9.10 6.06
N ARG A 94 13.22 -9.37 4.87
CA ARG A 94 13.48 -10.63 4.17
C ARG A 94 14.95 -10.73 3.76
N GLN A 95 15.49 -11.95 3.73
CA GLN A 95 16.93 -12.18 3.57
C GLN A 95 17.51 -11.68 2.22
N TYR A 96 16.67 -11.57 1.19
CA TYR A 96 17.09 -11.10 -0.14
C TYR A 96 16.44 -9.77 -0.53
N TRP A 97 15.84 -9.06 0.43
CA TRP A 97 15.45 -7.68 0.21
C TRP A 97 16.68 -6.84 -0.13
N SER A 98 16.55 -5.95 -1.11
CA SER A 98 17.60 -5.02 -1.52
C SER A 98 16.97 -3.64 -1.72
N SER A 99 17.68 -2.59 -1.30
CA SER A 99 17.25 -1.21 -1.56
C SER A 99 17.07 -0.99 -3.06
N GLY A 100 15.96 -0.35 -3.45
CA GLY A 100 15.54 -0.19 -4.84
C GLY A 100 14.60 -1.30 -5.35
N ASN A 101 14.36 -2.36 -4.56
CA ASN A 101 13.34 -3.34 -4.88
C ASN A 101 11.94 -2.73 -4.90
N SER A 102 11.00 -3.43 -5.55
CA SER A 102 9.60 -3.03 -5.63
C SER A 102 8.75 -3.71 -4.57
N LEU A 103 7.78 -2.97 -4.02
CA LEU A 103 6.78 -3.48 -3.08
C LEU A 103 5.40 -3.52 -3.73
N VAL A 104 4.56 -4.44 -3.27
CA VAL A 104 3.14 -4.47 -3.62
C VAL A 104 2.30 -4.45 -2.35
N ILE A 105 1.33 -3.54 -2.33
CA ILE A 105 0.28 -3.48 -1.31
C ILE A 105 -1.03 -3.97 -1.94
N ILE A 106 -1.68 -4.88 -1.22
CA ILE A 106 -2.93 -5.55 -1.58
C ILE A 106 -3.96 -5.15 -0.54
N ILE A 107 -5.05 -4.55 -1.00
CA ILE A 107 -6.19 -4.17 -0.17
C ILE A 107 -7.37 -5.04 -0.61
N THR A 108 -8.02 -5.69 0.35
CA THR A 108 -9.23 -6.49 0.12
C THR A 108 -10.27 -6.17 1.16
N GLY A 109 -11.55 -6.41 0.89
CA GLY A 109 -12.60 -6.18 1.88
C GLY A 109 -13.96 -5.95 1.24
N THR A 110 -14.80 -5.20 1.94
CA THR A 110 -16.14 -4.82 1.52
C THR A 110 -16.32 -3.30 1.57
N GLY A 111 -17.31 -2.81 0.83
CA GLY A 111 -17.51 -1.37 0.61
C GLY A 111 -16.57 -0.82 -0.47
N GLU A 112 -16.49 0.50 -0.57
CA GLU A 112 -15.83 1.17 -1.68
C GLU A 112 -15.28 2.54 -1.27
N ARG A 113 -14.05 2.80 -1.72
CA ARG A 113 -13.45 4.12 -1.81
C ARG A 113 -12.75 4.20 -3.15
N SER A 114 -13.11 5.17 -4.00
CA SER A 114 -12.40 5.40 -5.25
C SER A 114 -11.27 6.39 -5.04
N ALA A 115 -10.07 6.01 -5.50
CA ALA A 115 -8.88 6.81 -5.38
C ALA A 115 -8.28 7.06 -6.77
N GLU A 116 -7.71 8.24 -6.96
CA GLU A 116 -6.99 8.61 -8.17
C GLU A 116 -5.88 7.58 -8.46
N SER A 117 -5.77 7.19 -9.72
CA SER A 117 -4.72 6.28 -10.19
C SER A 117 -3.59 7.07 -10.86
N TYR A 118 -2.42 6.45 -10.99
CA TYR A 118 -1.32 7.07 -11.74
C TYR A 118 -1.70 7.36 -13.20
N ASP A 119 -2.37 6.42 -13.86
CA ASP A 119 -2.76 6.57 -15.28
C ASP A 119 -3.94 7.54 -15.47
N GLY A 120 -4.80 7.71 -14.47
CA GLY A 120 -5.90 8.67 -14.48
C GLY A 120 -5.44 10.09 -14.13
N ARG A 121 -4.75 10.25 -12.99
CA ARG A 121 -4.22 11.53 -12.52
C ARG A 121 -2.89 11.34 -11.77
N PRO A 122 -1.75 11.50 -12.45
CA PRO A 122 -0.43 11.28 -11.84
C PRO A 122 -0.19 12.08 -10.55
N SER A 123 -0.71 13.31 -10.46
CA SER A 123 -0.55 14.17 -9.27
C SER A 123 -1.35 13.72 -8.05
N GLY A 124 -2.37 12.89 -8.24
CA GLY A 124 -3.22 12.34 -7.18
C GLY A 124 -2.96 10.87 -6.89
N ALA A 125 -2.01 10.26 -7.60
CA ALA A 125 -1.70 8.85 -7.48
C ALA A 125 -1.31 8.47 -6.04
N PRO A 126 -1.56 7.23 -5.60
CA PRO A 126 -1.26 6.83 -4.23
C PRO A 126 0.24 6.95 -3.93
N LEU A 127 0.57 7.56 -2.79
CA LEU A 127 1.95 7.72 -2.34
C LEU A 127 2.21 6.86 -1.11
N LEU A 128 3.26 6.04 -1.16
CA LEU A 128 3.73 5.31 0.01
C LEU A 128 4.70 6.21 0.79
N HIS A 129 4.31 6.58 2.02
CA HIS A 129 5.17 7.25 2.98
C HIS A 129 5.75 6.23 3.94
N VAL A 130 7.07 6.28 4.17
CA VAL A 130 7.76 5.40 5.10
C VAL A 130 8.80 6.19 5.88
N GLU A 131 8.75 6.07 7.20
CA GLU A 131 9.75 6.55 8.13
C GLU A 131 10.52 5.36 8.66
N TYR A 132 11.85 5.47 8.65
CA TYR A 132 12.72 4.41 9.15
C TYR A 132 14.02 5.01 9.70
N ASN A 133 14.64 4.28 10.61
CA ASN A 133 15.98 4.61 11.08
C ASN A 133 17.00 3.94 10.17
N SER A 134 17.87 4.74 9.53
CA SER A 134 19.09 4.22 8.92
C SER A 134 20.03 3.75 10.03
N GLN A 135 20.41 2.48 10.00
CA GLN A 135 21.54 1.98 10.80
C GLN A 135 22.83 2.72 10.44
#